data_AF-A0A256Y937-F1
#
_entry.id   AF-A0A256Y937-F1
#
_cell.length_a   1.000
_cell.length_b   1.000
_cell.length_c   1.000
_cell.angle_alpha   90.00
_cell.angle_beta   90.00
_cell.angle_gamma   90.00
#
_symmetry.space_group_name_H-M   'P 1'
#
loop_
_entity.id
_entity.type
_entity.pdbx_description
1 polymer ?
#
loop_
_entity_poly.entity_id
_entity_poly.type
_entity_poly.pdbx_seq_one_letter_code
_entity_poly.pdbx_strand_id
1 'polypeptide(L)'
;MAVLEKVIQMRNEGLPENEIIRNLQSEGITPKEINDALMQSKIKQAVSSEYSNQGMEQSMMSPGNRGDATNETEGDEYIPQAPSAPIAGQTPSPQQTPPEEYSPQTPYTTSPAAPQEQYLPEPRPPSEEYYPMDQEGYGGYGYPPEASSENYIEIAEQVFSEKIKKFQDQVEDLVEFKTLFKTKVENIEERLKRMEKMFDQLQISILEKIGDYGKGMKNLKKEVEMVEDSFSKIVNKTLDRHTSKK
;
A
#
# COMPACT_ATOMS: atom_id res chain seq x y z
N MET A 1 -13.54 0.80 31.59
CA MET A 1 -12.46 0.51 30.63
C MET A 1 -12.27 1.75 29.77
N ALA A 2 -11.04 2.15 29.49
CA ALA A 2 -10.78 3.29 28.62
C ALA A 2 -11.14 2.94 27.17
N VAL A 3 -11.66 3.90 26.40
CA VAL A 3 -12.04 3.70 24.98
C VAL A 3 -10.87 3.13 24.16
N LEU A 4 -9.65 3.64 24.41
CA LEU A 4 -8.42 3.17 23.80
C LEU A 4 -8.16 1.67 24.01
N GLU A 5 -8.37 1.18 25.22
CA GLU A 5 -8.11 -0.22 25.57
C GLU A 5 -9.07 -1.15 24.80
N LYS A 6 -10.32 -0.73 24.67
CA LYS A 6 -11.34 -1.45 23.92
C LYS A 6 -11.06 -1.46 22.42
N VAL A 7 -10.60 -0.35 21.86
CA VAL A 7 -10.13 -0.27 20.46
C VAL A 7 -8.97 -1.24 20.22
N ILE A 8 -7.97 -1.26 21.11
CA ILE A 8 -6.82 -2.18 20.99
C ILE A 8 -7.30 -3.64 21.06
N GLN A 9 -8.20 -3.96 21.98
CA GLN A 9 -8.77 -5.31 22.11
C GLN A 9 -9.49 -5.75 20.83
N MET A 10 -10.47 -4.97 20.35
CA MET A 10 -11.24 -5.32 19.15
C MET A 10 -10.34 -5.48 17.92
N ARG A 11 -9.29 -4.66 17.82
CA ARG A 11 -8.32 -4.75 16.72
C ARG A 11 -7.44 -6.00 16.82
N ASN A 12 -7.05 -6.39 18.03
CA ASN A 12 -6.33 -7.65 18.26
C ASN A 12 -7.20 -8.88 17.98
N GLU A 13 -8.53 -8.75 18.10
CA GLU A 13 -9.52 -9.75 17.67
C GLU A 13 -9.70 -9.79 16.14
N GLY A 14 -9.06 -8.89 15.38
CA GLY A 14 -9.10 -8.85 13.92
C GLY A 14 -10.32 -8.14 13.33
N LEU A 15 -11.09 -7.42 14.13
CA LEU A 15 -12.25 -6.66 13.66
C LEU A 15 -11.80 -5.49 12.76
N PRO A 16 -12.47 -5.23 11.63
CA PRO A 16 -12.18 -4.08 10.78
C PRO A 16 -12.54 -2.77 11.48
N GLU A 17 -11.80 -1.70 11.19
CA GLU A 17 -11.96 -0.37 11.84
C GLU A 17 -13.40 0.16 11.77
N ASN A 18 -14.10 -0.10 10.66
CA ASN A 18 -15.51 0.28 10.48
C ASN A 18 -16.47 -0.43 11.46
N GLU A 19 -16.20 -1.68 11.81
CA GLU A 19 -17.00 -2.42 12.81
C GLU A 19 -16.68 -1.96 14.24
N ILE A 20 -15.42 -1.64 14.51
CA ILE A 20 -15.00 -1.05 15.79
C ILE A 20 -15.76 0.26 16.05
N ILE A 21 -15.86 1.13 15.04
CA ILE A 21 -16.60 2.40 15.14
C ILE A 21 -18.08 2.14 15.47
N ARG A 22 -18.73 1.20 14.77
CA ARG A 22 -20.14 0.87 15.01
C ARG A 22 -20.39 0.30 16.41
N ASN A 23 -19.53 -0.61 16.88
CA ASN A 23 -19.64 -1.18 18.21
C ASN A 23 -19.47 -0.10 19.30
N LEU A 24 -18.47 0.78 19.17
CA LEU A 24 -18.26 1.86 20.14
C LEU A 24 -19.37 2.91 20.11
N GLN A 25 -19.91 3.22 18.94
CA GLN A 25 -21.08 4.10 18.81
C GLN A 25 -22.33 3.50 19.48
N SER A 26 -22.54 2.18 19.35
CA SER A 26 -23.65 1.48 20.00
C SER A 26 -23.58 1.52 21.53
N GLU A 27 -22.38 1.74 22.08
CA GLU A 27 -22.12 1.91 23.50
C GLU A 27 -22.21 3.37 23.97
N GLY A 28 -22.59 4.28 23.06
CA GLY A 28 -22.76 5.70 23.35
C GLY A 28 -21.47 6.52 23.36
N ILE A 29 -20.38 5.98 22.84
CA ILE A 29 -19.09 6.70 22.77
C ILE A 29 -19.14 7.70 21.62
N THR A 30 -18.64 8.91 21.86
CA THR A 30 -18.74 9.98 20.86
C THR A 30 -17.80 9.74 19.67
N PRO A 31 -18.15 10.17 18.45
CA PRO A 31 -17.29 10.01 17.27
C PRO A 31 -15.89 10.61 17.44
N LYS A 32 -15.78 11.69 18.22
CA LYS A 32 -14.51 12.35 18.53
C LYS A 32 -13.60 11.47 19.38
N GLU A 33 -14.14 10.87 20.45
CA GLU A 33 -13.39 9.96 21.32
C GLU A 33 -12.98 8.68 20.60
N ILE A 34 -13.82 8.17 19.70
CA ILE A 34 -13.51 7.01 18.86
C ILE A 34 -12.34 7.31 17.94
N ASN A 35 -12.36 8.46 17.26
CA ASN A 35 -11.30 8.86 16.34
C ASN A 35 -9.97 9.07 17.09
N ASP A 36 -10.01 9.77 18.23
CA ASP A 36 -8.83 9.97 19.07
C ASP A 36 -8.24 8.63 19.56
N ALA A 37 -9.08 7.72 20.05
CA ALA A 37 -8.65 6.37 20.47
C ALA A 37 -8.08 5.54 19.31
N LEU A 38 -8.65 5.62 18.11
CA LEU A 38 -8.14 4.95 16.91
C LEU A 38 -6.76 5.49 16.51
N MET A 39 -6.57 6.82 16.49
CA MET A 39 -5.28 7.44 16.23
C MET A 39 -4.22 7.03 17.26
N GLN A 40 -4.56 7.11 18.56
CA GLN A 40 -3.67 6.69 19.64
C GLN A 40 -3.30 5.21 19.54
N SER A 41 -4.23 4.34 19.15
CA SER A 41 -3.95 2.91 18.95
C SER A 41 -2.99 2.63 17.79
N LYS A 42 -3.09 3.40 16.69
CA LYS A 42 -2.20 3.32 15.52
C LYS A 42 -0.78 3.74 15.90
N ILE A 43 -0.64 4.85 16.62
CA ILE A 43 0.65 5.33 17.13
C ILE A 43 1.27 4.29 18.06
N LYS A 44 0.50 3.77 19.03
CA LYS A 44 0.98 2.77 19.97
C LYS A 44 1.46 1.49 19.27
N GLN A 45 0.79 1.07 18.19
CA GLN A 45 1.23 -0.07 17.38
C GLN A 45 2.56 0.21 16.69
N ALA A 46 2.67 1.35 16.01
CA ALA A 46 3.88 1.75 15.30
C ALA A 46 5.10 1.80 16.24
N VAL A 47 4.91 2.40 17.43
CA VAL A 47 5.94 2.45 18.47
C VAL A 47 6.29 1.03 18.96
N SER A 48 5.29 0.16 19.20
CA SER A 48 5.56 -1.21 19.67
C SER A 48 6.25 -2.11 18.63
N SER A 49 6.00 -1.89 17.33
CA SER A 49 6.66 -2.64 16.25
C SER A 49 8.14 -2.30 16.11
N GLU A 50 8.56 -1.11 16.56
CA GLU A 50 9.95 -0.67 16.45
C GLU A 50 10.85 -1.30 17.52
N TYR A 51 10.29 -1.67 18.67
CA TYR A 51 11.02 -2.33 19.77
C TYR A 51 11.02 -3.86 19.72
N SER A 52 10.22 -4.49 18.87
CA SER A 52 10.12 -5.96 18.77
C SER A 52 11.01 -6.57 17.68
N ASN A 53 11.78 -5.75 16.95
CA ASN A 53 12.66 -6.21 15.86
C ASN A 53 14.18 -6.04 16.15
N GLN A 54 14.55 -5.68 17.39
CA GLN A 54 15.95 -5.68 17.86
C GLN A 54 16.13 -6.76 18.94
N GLY A 55 16.15 -8.03 18.53
CA GLY A 55 16.33 -9.14 19.46
C GLY A 55 16.77 -10.44 18.78
N MET A 56 18.08 -10.68 18.82
CA MET A 56 18.78 -11.97 18.67
C MET A 56 19.13 -12.48 17.25
N GLU A 57 20.17 -11.90 16.66
CA GLU A 57 21.18 -12.72 15.98
C GLU A 57 22.55 -12.42 16.60
N GLN A 58 22.94 -13.26 17.58
CA GLN A 58 24.33 -13.30 18.06
C GLN A 58 25.19 -13.91 16.96
N SER A 59 25.99 -13.07 16.31
CA SER A 59 27.09 -13.45 15.43
C SER A 59 28.09 -14.35 16.16
N MET A 60 28.10 -15.65 15.82
CA MET A 60 29.29 -16.48 16.05
C MET A 60 30.22 -16.36 14.83
N MET A 61 31.31 -15.61 15.01
CA MET A 61 32.47 -15.60 14.12
C MET A 61 33.14 -16.98 14.12
N SER A 62 33.10 -17.66 12.98
CA SER A 62 33.96 -18.80 12.67
C SER A 62 35.14 -18.30 11.81
N PRO A 63 36.40 -18.38 12.28
CA PRO A 63 37.56 -18.13 11.43
C PRO A 63 37.98 -19.46 10.80
N GLY A 64 37.73 -19.61 9.50
CA GLY A 64 38.01 -20.87 8.81
C GLY A 64 38.25 -20.68 7.33
N ASN A 65 39.52 -20.84 6.97
CA ASN A 65 40.01 -21.38 5.70
C ASN A 65 40.22 -20.39 4.53
N ARG A 66 41.50 -20.04 4.36
CA ARG A 66 42.07 -19.30 3.24
C ARG A 66 42.98 -20.26 2.48
N GLY A 67 42.66 -20.47 1.21
CA GLY A 67 43.38 -21.25 0.20
C GLY A 67 42.37 -21.58 -0.90
N ASP A 68 42.67 -21.62 -2.18
CA ASP A 68 43.84 -21.31 -3.00
C ASP A 68 43.32 -21.33 -4.46
N ALA A 69 44.07 -20.73 -5.38
CA ALA A 69 44.19 -21.11 -6.80
C ALA A 69 42.99 -20.97 -7.79
N THR A 70 43.10 -19.92 -8.63
CA THR A 70 43.24 -19.94 -10.12
C THR A 70 42.51 -20.98 -11.00
N ASN A 71 41.71 -20.49 -11.96
CA ASN A 71 41.77 -20.73 -13.43
C ASN A 71 40.58 -20.00 -14.08
N GLU A 72 40.75 -19.03 -14.98
CA GLU A 72 41.08 -19.16 -16.41
C GLU A 72 40.04 -19.96 -17.24
N THR A 73 39.58 -19.30 -18.31
CA THR A 73 39.35 -19.85 -19.67
C THR A 73 37.91 -19.79 -20.21
N GLU A 74 37.78 -18.94 -21.24
CA GLU A 74 37.00 -19.03 -22.51
C GLU A 74 35.49 -19.34 -22.40
N GLY A 75 34.57 -18.57 -23.00
CA GLY A 75 34.62 -18.02 -24.34
C GLY A 75 33.75 -18.91 -25.23
N ASP A 76 32.44 -18.63 -25.32
CA ASP A 76 31.59 -19.15 -26.41
C ASP A 76 30.36 -18.26 -26.67
N GLU A 77 30.45 -17.62 -27.82
CA GLU A 77 29.49 -17.54 -28.91
C GLU A 77 28.01 -17.19 -28.66
N TYR A 78 27.68 -15.99 -29.16
CA TYR A 78 26.34 -15.50 -29.52
C TYR A 78 25.66 -16.40 -30.56
N ILE A 79 24.37 -16.70 -30.36
CA ILE A 79 23.42 -16.94 -31.46
C ILE A 79 22.14 -16.13 -31.18
N PRO A 80 21.73 -15.19 -32.06
CA PRO A 80 20.45 -14.51 -31.96
C PRO A 80 19.36 -15.36 -32.65
N GLN A 81 18.30 -15.73 -31.92
CA GLN A 81 17.10 -16.32 -32.51
C GLN A 81 15.94 -15.31 -32.44
N ALA A 82 15.42 -15.00 -33.63
CA ALA A 82 14.32 -14.08 -33.90
C ALA A 82 12.93 -14.74 -33.64
N PRO A 83 11.84 -13.96 -33.69
CA PRO A 83 10.65 -14.15 -32.84
C PRO A 83 9.63 -15.15 -33.41
N SER A 84 9.05 -15.97 -32.52
CA SER A 84 7.88 -16.80 -32.82
C SER A 84 6.58 -16.06 -32.47
N ALA A 85 5.62 -16.18 -33.38
CA ALA A 85 4.31 -15.56 -33.41
C ALA A 85 3.37 -15.95 -32.23
N PRO A 86 2.29 -15.17 -31.98
CA PRO A 86 1.44 -15.29 -30.80
C PRO A 86 0.46 -16.46 -30.89
N ILE A 87 0.36 -17.24 -29.82
CA ILE A 87 -0.72 -18.22 -29.62
C ILE A 87 -1.93 -17.48 -29.07
N ALA A 88 -2.97 -17.43 -29.89
CA ALA A 88 -4.32 -17.05 -29.52
C ALA A 88 -4.97 -18.14 -28.65
N GLY A 89 -5.76 -17.70 -27.66
CA GLY A 89 -6.84 -18.51 -27.10
C GLY A 89 -6.61 -19.03 -25.69
N GLN A 90 -6.84 -18.17 -24.70
CA GLN A 90 -7.61 -18.54 -23.50
C GLN A 90 -8.04 -17.28 -22.76
N THR A 91 -9.34 -17.02 -22.84
CA THR A 91 -10.09 -15.97 -22.14
C THR A 91 -10.24 -16.31 -20.66
N PRO A 92 -9.74 -15.48 -19.72
CA PRO A 92 -10.22 -15.49 -18.35
C PRO A 92 -11.51 -14.68 -18.24
N SER A 93 -12.53 -15.29 -17.64
CA SER A 93 -13.83 -14.73 -17.34
C SER A 93 -13.74 -13.38 -16.60
N PRO A 94 -14.51 -12.35 -16.98
CA PRO A 94 -14.63 -11.14 -16.18
C PRO A 94 -15.46 -11.45 -14.93
N GLN A 95 -14.79 -11.37 -13.77
CA GLN A 95 -15.45 -11.36 -12.48
C GLN A 95 -16.25 -10.06 -12.38
N GLN A 96 -17.57 -10.20 -12.34
CA GLN A 96 -18.52 -9.12 -12.14
C GLN A 96 -18.26 -8.45 -10.78
N THR A 97 -17.73 -7.24 -10.83
CA THR A 97 -17.84 -6.27 -9.74
C THR A 97 -19.25 -5.66 -9.77
N PRO A 98 -19.94 -5.53 -8.63
CA PRO A 98 -21.21 -4.83 -8.58
C PRO A 98 -21.01 -3.33 -8.87
N PRO A 99 -21.97 -2.66 -9.53
CA PRO A 99 -21.88 -1.24 -9.82
C PRO A 99 -21.94 -0.41 -8.52
N GLU A 100 -20.88 0.35 -8.25
CA GLU A 100 -20.91 1.44 -7.29
C GLU A 100 -21.81 2.55 -7.82
N GLU A 101 -22.92 2.73 -7.10
CA GLU A 101 -23.90 3.78 -7.27
C GLU A 101 -23.27 5.13 -6.89
N TYR A 102 -22.90 5.90 -7.91
CA TYR A 102 -22.48 7.29 -7.78
C TYR A 102 -23.61 8.11 -7.13
N SER A 103 -23.40 8.50 -5.87
CA SER A 103 -24.19 9.56 -5.24
C SER A 103 -23.64 10.92 -5.69
N PRO A 104 -24.45 11.82 -6.26
CA PRO A 104 -24.04 13.19 -6.57
C PRO A 104 -24.50 14.14 -5.45
N GLN A 105 -23.57 14.81 -4.77
CA GLN A 105 -23.78 15.99 -3.89
C GLN A 105 -22.45 16.28 -3.14
N THR A 106 -21.86 17.47 -3.01
CA THR A 106 -22.30 18.88 -3.07
C THR A 106 -21.07 19.78 -3.33
N PRO A 107 -21.17 20.90 -4.07
CA PRO A 107 -20.12 21.91 -4.16
C PRO A 107 -20.47 23.17 -3.35
N TYR A 108 -19.89 23.36 -2.16
CA TYR A 108 -19.89 24.65 -1.45
C TYR A 108 -18.59 24.72 -0.63
N THR A 109 -17.72 25.72 -0.76
CA THR A 109 -17.93 27.04 -0.17
C THR A 109 -17.01 28.06 -0.85
N THR A 110 -17.63 28.96 -1.61
CA THR A 110 -17.00 30.17 -2.15
C THR A 110 -17.11 31.29 -1.12
N SER A 111 -16.03 32.07 -0.95
CA SER A 111 -15.95 33.24 -0.09
C SER A 111 -17.12 34.21 -0.26
N PRO A 112 -17.63 34.85 0.81
CA PRO A 112 -18.56 35.95 0.69
C PRO A 112 -17.84 37.18 0.13
N ALA A 113 -18.18 37.52 -1.11
CA ALA A 113 -17.90 38.81 -1.71
C ALA A 113 -18.79 39.88 -1.06
N ALA A 114 -18.20 41.04 -0.78
CA ALA A 114 -18.86 42.22 -0.25
C ALA A 114 -20.06 42.64 -1.12
N PRO A 115 -21.20 43.06 -0.53
CA PRO A 115 -22.27 43.69 -1.29
C PRO A 115 -21.82 45.08 -1.74
N GLN A 116 -21.79 45.31 -3.06
CA GLN A 116 -21.84 46.67 -3.60
C GLN A 116 -23.28 47.18 -3.46
N GLU A 117 -23.46 48.21 -2.63
CA GLU A 117 -24.72 48.93 -2.52
C GLU A 117 -24.99 49.71 -3.80
N GLN A 118 -26.04 49.30 -4.50
CA GLN A 118 -26.61 49.98 -5.65
C GLN A 118 -27.58 51.05 -5.14
N TYR A 119 -27.15 52.31 -5.22
CA TYR A 119 -27.94 53.50 -4.88
C TYR A 119 -29.26 53.54 -5.69
N LEU A 120 -30.40 53.51 -4.99
CA LEU A 120 -31.67 54.02 -5.49
C LEU A 120 -31.97 55.35 -4.79
N PRO A 121 -32.33 56.42 -5.53
CA PRO A 121 -32.77 57.67 -4.92
C PRO A 121 -34.25 57.59 -4.52
N GLU A 122 -34.53 57.70 -3.22
CA GLU A 122 -35.90 57.75 -2.68
C GLU A 122 -36.38 59.21 -2.50
N PRO A 123 -37.67 59.53 -2.69
CA PRO A 123 -38.18 60.90 -2.75
C PRO A 123 -38.36 61.52 -1.36
N ARG A 124 -38.02 62.80 -1.23
CA ARG A 124 -38.25 63.64 -0.05
C ARG A 124 -39.74 63.85 0.25
N PRO A 125 -40.19 63.71 1.51
CA PRO A 125 -41.34 64.44 2.04
C PRO A 125 -40.90 65.69 2.84
N PRO A 126 -41.83 66.65 3.04
CA PRO A 126 -41.50 68.02 3.44
C PRO A 126 -41.28 68.19 4.95
N SER A 127 -40.58 69.28 5.24
CA SER A 127 -40.34 69.92 6.52
C SER A 127 -41.50 69.87 7.52
N GLU A 128 -41.24 69.34 8.71
CA GLU A 128 -41.87 69.81 9.94
C GLU A 128 -40.80 70.13 10.99
N GLU A 129 -40.99 71.32 11.53
CA GLU A 129 -40.24 72.06 12.51
C GLU A 129 -40.38 71.36 13.87
N TYR A 130 -39.27 70.90 14.46
CA TYR A 130 -39.29 70.30 15.79
C TYR A 130 -38.09 70.74 16.64
N TYR A 131 -38.42 71.04 17.90
CA TYR A 131 -37.65 71.73 18.92
C TYR A 131 -36.27 71.13 19.26
N PRO A 132 -35.30 71.96 19.72
CA PRO A 132 -34.10 71.48 20.38
C PRO A 132 -34.47 70.92 21.76
N MET A 133 -34.26 69.62 21.95
CA MET A 133 -34.32 68.95 23.25
C MET A 133 -32.88 68.62 23.63
N ASP A 134 -32.35 69.34 24.62
CA ASP A 134 -31.09 69.03 25.29
C ASP A 134 -31.19 67.62 25.90
N GLN A 135 -30.57 66.66 25.21
CA GLN A 135 -30.41 65.29 25.70
C GLN A 135 -28.99 65.14 26.26
N GLU A 136 -28.82 65.61 27.49
CA GLU A 136 -27.74 65.15 28.35
C GLU A 136 -27.94 63.66 28.65
N GLY A 137 -26.87 62.88 28.50
CA GLY A 137 -26.76 61.54 29.09
C GLY A 137 -27.10 60.38 28.16
N TYR A 138 -26.31 60.21 27.09
CA TYR A 138 -26.12 58.88 26.49
C TYR A 138 -24.66 58.47 26.68
N GLY A 139 -24.47 57.44 27.51
CA GLY A 139 -23.17 56.86 27.83
C GLY A 139 -22.43 56.50 26.54
N GLY A 140 -21.21 57.03 26.44
CA GLY A 140 -20.32 56.79 25.32
C GLY A 140 -20.12 55.30 25.12
N TYR A 141 -20.62 54.79 23.99
CA TYR A 141 -19.96 53.69 23.32
C TYR A 141 -18.60 54.21 22.91
N GLY A 142 -17.63 54.06 23.82
CA GLY A 142 -16.23 54.18 23.50
C GLY A 142 -15.95 53.24 22.36
N TYR A 143 -15.81 53.81 21.16
CA TYR A 143 -15.03 53.17 20.13
C TYR A 143 -13.70 52.80 20.80
N PRO A 144 -13.33 51.51 20.83
CA PRO A 144 -12.02 51.14 21.32
C PRO A 144 -11.01 51.98 20.54
N PRO A 145 -9.96 52.47 21.21
CA PRO A 145 -8.94 53.29 20.58
C PRO A 145 -8.51 52.56 19.32
N GLU A 146 -8.33 53.33 18.25
CA GLU A 146 -7.71 52.96 16.98
C GLU A 146 -6.42 52.18 17.27
N ALA A 147 -6.57 50.89 17.57
CA ALA A 147 -5.49 49.97 17.78
C ALA A 147 -4.90 49.83 16.39
N SER A 148 -3.81 50.55 16.23
CA SER A 148 -3.08 50.84 15.01
C SER A 148 -3.23 49.69 14.02
N SER A 149 -3.79 49.96 12.83
CA SER A 149 -3.78 48.99 11.72
C SER A 149 -2.38 48.38 11.52
N GLU A 150 -1.33 49.14 11.86
CA GLU A 150 0.07 48.71 11.90
C GLU A 150 0.32 47.52 12.85
N ASN A 151 -0.27 47.46 14.04
CA ASN A 151 -0.14 46.33 14.95
C ASN A 151 -0.85 45.07 14.41
N TYR A 152 -2.00 45.26 13.74
CA TYR A 152 -2.69 44.15 13.09
C TYR A 152 -1.91 43.62 11.88
N ILE A 153 -1.26 44.50 11.11
CA ILE A 153 -0.39 44.14 10.00
C ILE A 153 0.85 43.38 10.52
N GLU A 154 1.49 43.84 11.59
CA GLU A 154 2.64 43.16 12.19
C GLU A 154 2.29 41.74 12.66
N ILE A 155 1.17 41.58 13.36
CA ILE A 155 0.69 40.25 13.79
C ILE A 155 0.37 39.37 12.57
N ALA A 156 -0.25 39.93 11.52
CA ALA A 156 -0.56 39.19 10.31
C ALA A 156 0.71 38.75 9.57
N GLU A 157 1.71 39.62 9.44
CA GLU A 157 3.00 39.29 8.81
C GLU A 157 3.76 38.22 9.59
N GLN A 158 3.75 38.29 10.93
CA GLN A 158 4.38 37.29 11.78
C GLN A 158 3.71 35.92 11.63
N VAL A 159 2.37 35.87 11.72
CA VAL A 159 1.61 34.62 11.57
C VAL A 159 1.76 34.04 10.15
N PHE A 160 1.79 34.90 9.13
CA PHE A 160 1.99 34.49 7.74
C PHE A 160 3.39 33.91 7.54
N SER A 161 4.42 34.56 8.05
CA SER A 161 5.81 34.08 7.99
C SER A 161 5.99 32.75 8.72
N GLU A 162 5.36 32.59 9.89
CA GLU A 162 5.40 31.32 10.63
C GLU A 162 4.70 30.19 9.85
N LYS A 163 3.55 30.46 9.23
CA LYS A 163 2.83 29.47 8.41
C LYS A 163 3.60 29.11 7.13
N ILE A 164 4.22 30.08 6.47
CA ILE A 164 5.07 29.83 5.29
C ILE A 164 6.26 28.99 5.66
N LYS A 165 6.92 29.28 6.79
CA LYS A 165 8.05 28.48 7.25
C LYS A 165 7.64 27.03 7.52
N LYS A 166 6.53 26.80 8.23
CA LYS A 166 5.98 25.45 8.42
C LYS A 166 5.64 24.75 7.10
N PHE A 167 5.11 25.49 6.12
CA PHE A 167 4.84 24.94 4.79
C PHE A 167 6.12 24.57 4.05
N GLN A 168 7.16 25.40 4.15
CA GLN A 168 8.47 25.14 3.57
C GLN A 168 9.07 23.86 4.18
N ASP A 169 9.03 23.72 5.50
CA ASP A 169 9.50 22.53 6.21
C ASP A 169 8.75 21.27 5.73
N GLN A 170 7.42 21.34 5.60
CA GLN A 170 6.61 20.23 5.08
C GLN A 170 6.93 19.86 3.61
N VAL A 171 7.28 20.85 2.79
CA VAL A 171 7.70 20.60 1.40
C VAL A 171 9.07 19.94 1.36
N GLU A 172 9.98 20.31 2.26
CA GLU A 172 11.28 19.67 2.41
C GLU A 172 11.12 18.19 2.82
N ASP A 173 10.29 17.91 3.83
CA ASP A 173 9.94 16.54 4.25
C ASP A 173 9.36 15.71 3.09
N LEU A 174 8.54 16.33 2.23
CA LEU A 174 7.95 15.67 1.06
C LEU A 174 9.01 15.32 0.01
N VAL A 175 10.01 16.17 -0.18
CA VAL A 175 11.14 15.91 -1.08
C VAL A 175 12.01 14.76 -0.56
N GLU A 176 12.28 14.72 0.74
CA GLU A 176 12.98 13.60 1.37
C GLU A 176 12.19 12.30 1.25
N PHE A 177 10.89 12.34 1.56
CA PHE A 177 9.98 11.21 1.39
C PHE A 177 9.98 10.70 -0.06
N LYS A 178 9.90 11.60 -1.04
CA LYS A 178 9.94 11.24 -2.46
C LYS A 178 11.24 10.51 -2.81
N THR A 179 12.37 10.97 -2.25
CA THR A 179 13.69 10.37 -2.50
C THR A 179 13.77 8.98 -1.87
N LEU A 180 13.39 8.84 -0.60
CA LEU A 180 13.37 7.55 0.11
C LEU A 180 12.41 6.56 -0.54
N PHE A 181 11.21 7.03 -0.93
CA PHE A 181 10.21 6.21 -1.60
C PHE A 181 10.71 5.73 -2.96
N LYS A 182 11.35 6.62 -3.75
CA LYS A 182 11.94 6.26 -5.04
C LYS A 182 12.99 5.16 -4.88
N THR A 183 13.92 5.29 -3.94
CA THR A 183 14.93 4.26 -3.66
C THR A 183 14.30 2.93 -3.22
N LYS A 184 13.26 2.97 -2.37
CA LYS A 184 12.53 1.75 -1.97
C LYS A 184 11.83 1.08 -3.15
N VAL A 185 11.21 1.85 -4.05
CA VAL A 185 10.56 1.33 -5.25
C VAL A 185 11.57 0.71 -6.21
N GLU A 186 12.71 1.38 -6.45
CA GLU A 186 13.80 0.84 -7.28
C GLU A 186 14.34 -0.48 -6.70
N ASN A 187 14.53 -0.56 -5.38
CA ASN A 187 14.95 -1.80 -4.73
C ASN A 187 13.92 -2.94 -4.87
N ILE A 188 12.62 -2.62 -4.76
CA ILE A 188 11.54 -3.59 -4.98
C ILE A 188 11.56 -4.07 -6.43
N GLU A 189 11.75 -3.19 -7.40
CA GLU A 189 11.84 -3.55 -8.82
C GLU A 189 13.00 -4.51 -9.09
N GLU A 190 14.18 -4.24 -8.53
CA GLU A 190 15.34 -5.15 -8.65
C GLU A 190 15.08 -6.52 -8.02
N ARG A 191 14.47 -6.54 -6.84
CA ARG A 191 14.09 -7.79 -6.17
C ARG A 191 13.06 -8.56 -6.98
N LEU A 192 12.10 -7.89 -7.60
CA LEU A 192 11.08 -8.51 -8.45
C LEU A 192 11.70 -9.12 -9.70
N LYS A 193 12.60 -8.41 -10.39
CA LYS A 193 13.38 -8.96 -11.51
C LYS A 193 14.21 -10.18 -11.11
N ARG A 194 14.77 -10.21 -9.89
CA ARG A 194 15.50 -11.38 -9.38
C ARG A 194 14.55 -12.55 -9.11
N MET A 195 13.38 -12.29 -8.52
CA MET A 195 12.37 -13.32 -8.27
C MET A 195 11.83 -13.91 -9.58
N GLU A 196 11.62 -13.08 -10.61
CA GLU A 196 11.24 -13.52 -11.95
C GLU A 196 12.29 -14.49 -12.53
N LYS A 197 13.58 -14.12 -12.50
CA LYS A 197 14.67 -15.01 -12.94
C LYS A 197 14.74 -16.32 -12.16
N MET A 198 14.52 -16.30 -10.85
CA MET A 198 14.49 -17.51 -10.03
C MET A 198 13.30 -18.40 -10.39
N PHE A 199 12.16 -17.79 -10.75
CA PHE A 199 10.98 -18.52 -11.19
C PHE A 199 11.21 -19.17 -12.56
N ASP A 200 11.85 -18.47 -13.50
CA ASP A 200 12.25 -19.05 -14.79
C ASP A 200 13.19 -20.23 -14.62
N GLN A 201 14.22 -20.09 -13.77
CA GLN A 201 15.15 -21.19 -13.45
C GLN A 201 14.43 -22.38 -12.81
N LEU A 202 13.48 -22.12 -11.92
CA LEU A 202 12.67 -23.16 -11.30
C LEU A 202 11.83 -23.91 -12.35
N GLN A 203 11.20 -23.19 -13.28
CA GLN A 203 10.45 -23.81 -14.38
C GLN A 203 11.34 -24.70 -15.25
N ILE A 204 12.53 -24.21 -15.63
CA ILE A 204 13.51 -24.99 -16.40
C ILE A 204 13.90 -26.25 -15.64
N SER A 205 14.28 -26.12 -14.36
CA SER A 205 14.67 -27.27 -13.52
C SER A 205 13.54 -28.29 -13.35
N ILE A 206 12.28 -27.85 -13.26
CA ILE A 206 11.12 -28.74 -13.20
C ILE A 206 10.94 -29.48 -14.52
N LEU A 207 11.02 -28.78 -15.66
CA LEU A 207 10.90 -29.38 -16.98
C LEU A 207 12.01 -30.40 -17.26
N GLU A 208 13.25 -30.08 -16.89
CA GLU A 208 14.40 -30.99 -17.01
C GLU A 208 14.19 -32.25 -16.17
N LYS A 209 13.80 -32.11 -14.90
CA LYS A 209 13.49 -33.25 -14.03
C LYS A 209 12.38 -34.11 -14.62
N ILE A 210 11.25 -33.52 -15.04
CA ILE A 210 10.14 -34.26 -15.64
C ILE A 210 10.60 -34.98 -16.92
N GLY A 211 11.40 -34.31 -17.75
CA GLY A 211 12.01 -34.91 -18.94
C GLY A 211 12.86 -36.13 -18.61
N ASP A 212 13.70 -36.05 -17.59
CA ASP A 212 14.55 -37.16 -17.14
C ASP A 212 13.74 -38.28 -16.49
N TYR A 213 12.71 -37.96 -15.71
CA TYR A 213 11.74 -38.96 -15.23
C TYR A 213 11.03 -39.66 -16.39
N GLY A 214 10.64 -38.94 -17.43
CA GLY A 214 10.04 -39.51 -18.64
C GLY A 214 10.98 -40.46 -19.39
N LYS A 215 12.27 -40.10 -19.52
CA LYS A 215 13.31 -40.98 -20.08
C LYS A 215 13.50 -42.23 -19.21
N GLY A 216 13.58 -42.06 -17.89
CA GLY A 216 13.70 -43.15 -16.93
C GLY A 216 12.53 -44.13 -17.04
N MET A 217 11.30 -43.62 -17.11
CA MET A 217 10.08 -44.41 -17.29
C MET A 217 10.10 -45.19 -18.62
N LYS A 218 10.58 -44.57 -19.71
CA LYS A 218 10.72 -45.22 -21.01
C LYS A 218 11.75 -46.35 -20.99
N ASN A 219 12.88 -46.14 -20.32
CA ASN A 219 13.91 -47.17 -20.14
C ASN A 219 13.37 -48.33 -19.28
N LEU A 220 12.71 -48.02 -18.16
CA LEU A 220 12.07 -49.01 -17.31
C LEU A 220 11.03 -49.83 -18.08
N LYS A 221 10.19 -49.20 -18.89
CA LYS A 221 9.22 -49.91 -19.74
C LYS A 221 9.93 -50.89 -20.68
N LYS A 222 11.01 -50.45 -21.34
CA LYS A 222 11.80 -51.32 -22.22
C LYS A 222 12.43 -52.49 -21.48
N GLU A 223 12.94 -52.28 -20.27
CA GLU A 223 13.48 -53.35 -19.42
C GLU A 223 12.40 -54.34 -19.01
N VAL A 224 11.22 -53.86 -18.62
CA VAL A 224 10.05 -54.69 -18.30
C VAL A 224 9.63 -55.53 -19.52
N GLU A 225 9.55 -54.93 -20.71
CA GLU A 225 9.26 -55.66 -21.96
C GLU A 225 10.31 -56.75 -22.23
N MET A 226 11.61 -56.45 -22.05
CA MET A 226 12.67 -57.46 -22.22
C MET A 226 12.59 -58.59 -21.19
N VAL A 227 12.19 -58.29 -19.95
CA VAL A 227 11.98 -59.29 -18.89
C VAL A 227 10.77 -60.15 -19.21
N GLU A 228 9.66 -59.55 -19.67
CA GLU A 228 8.45 -60.25 -20.12
C GLU A 228 8.74 -61.19 -21.29
N ASP A 229 9.51 -60.72 -22.29
CA ASP A 229 9.96 -61.54 -23.42
C ASP A 229 10.84 -62.71 -22.97
N SER A 230 11.76 -62.46 -22.03
CA SER A 230 12.65 -63.47 -21.49
C SER A 230 11.87 -64.55 -20.72
N PHE A 231 10.93 -64.12 -19.89
CA PHE A 231 10.04 -65.01 -19.16
C PHE A 231 9.17 -65.84 -20.11
N SER A 232 8.57 -65.21 -21.12
CA SER A 232 7.76 -65.88 -22.16
C SER A 232 8.56 -66.96 -22.90
N LYS A 233 9.82 -66.68 -23.26
CA LYS A 233 10.72 -67.66 -23.89
C LYS A 233 11.04 -68.84 -22.97
N ILE A 234 11.26 -68.61 -21.69
CA ILE A 234 11.56 -69.68 -20.71
C ILE A 234 10.33 -70.56 -20.47
N VAL A 235 9.15 -69.94 -20.31
CA VAL A 235 7.88 -70.65 -20.10
C VAL A 235 7.57 -71.53 -21.32
N ASN A 236 7.62 -70.98 -22.53
CA ASN A 236 7.35 -71.75 -23.76
C ASN A 236 8.34 -72.91 -23.94
N LYS A 237 9.65 -72.68 -23.74
CA LYS A 237 10.66 -73.75 -23.81
C LYS A 237 10.42 -74.87 -22.80
N THR A 238 9.86 -74.55 -21.63
CA THR A 238 9.57 -75.55 -20.59
C THR A 238 8.31 -76.34 -20.94
N LEU A 239 7.29 -75.68 -21.48
CA LEU A 239 6.05 -76.30 -21.92
C LEU A 239 6.29 -77.27 -23.10
N ASP A 240 7.02 -76.82 -24.13
CA ASP A 240 7.34 -77.62 -25.33
C ASP A 240 8.17 -78.86 -25.00
N ARG A 241 9.06 -78.76 -24.00
CA ARG A 241 9.88 -79.90 -23.57
C ARG A 241 9.05 -80.99 -22.87
N HIS A 242 7.92 -80.62 -22.27
CA HIS A 242 6.99 -81.55 -21.64
C HIS A 242 6.05 -82.22 -22.65
N THR A 243 5.66 -81.53 -23.72
CA THR A 243 4.79 -82.08 -24.77
C THR A 243 5.55 -82.96 -25.76
N SER A 244 6.83 -82.65 -26.06
CA SER A 244 7.67 -83.42 -26.98
C SER A 244 8.18 -84.77 -26.44
N LYS A 245 7.94 -85.09 -25.16
CA LYS A 245 8.37 -86.35 -24.52
C LYS A 245 7.24 -87.40 -24.37
N LYS A 246 6.07 -87.17 -24.96
CA LYS A 246 4.99 -88.16 -25.09
C LYS A 246 4.87 -88.62 -26.53
#